data_AF-A0A7X5WTL8-F1
#
_entry.id   AF-A0A7X5WTL8-F1
#
_cell.length_a   1.000
_cell.length_b   1.000
_cell.length_c   1.000
_cell.angle_alpha   90.00
_cell.angle_beta   90.00
_cell.angle_gamma   90.00
#
_symmetry.space_group_name_H-M   'P 1'
#
loop_
_entity.id
_entity.type
_entity.pdbx_description
1 polymer ?
#
loop_
_entity_poly.entity_id
_entity_poly.type
_entity_poly.pdbx_seq_one_letter_code
_entity_poly.pdbx_strand_id
1 'polypeptide(L)'
;MPDTATTSFADLGLCDEIVDALSARGIESPFPVQALTIPDALAGRDVCGKAKTGSGKTLAFGLPVLQRMEKADTARPTGLVLVPTRELANQVCEELEPPADAVGRTVLAVYGGAPIDKQISRLAKGVDLVVATPGRMIDLIEREAISVAAVAHVVVDEADRM
;
A
#
# COMPACT_ATOMS: atom_id res chain seq x y z
N MET A 1 -37.35 -3.36 -9.67
CA MET A 1 -35.92 -3.01 -9.72
C MET A 1 -35.35 -3.42 -8.37
N PRO A 2 -34.26 -4.21 -8.29
CA PRO A 2 -33.62 -4.38 -6.99
C PRO A 2 -32.93 -3.06 -6.62
N ASP A 3 -33.06 -2.65 -5.36
CA ASP A 3 -32.37 -1.52 -4.76
C ASP A 3 -30.88 -1.53 -5.10
N THR A 4 -30.38 -0.47 -5.73
CA THR A 4 -28.95 -0.19 -5.75
C THR A 4 -28.55 0.32 -4.37
N ALA A 5 -28.42 -0.60 -3.42
CA ALA A 5 -27.68 -0.33 -2.20
C ALA A 5 -26.24 -0.01 -2.64
N THR A 6 -25.85 1.26 -2.53
CA THR A 6 -24.47 1.70 -2.77
C THR A 6 -23.59 0.99 -1.75
N THR A 7 -22.83 -0.02 -2.18
CA THR A 7 -21.89 -0.76 -1.34
C THR A 7 -20.93 0.24 -0.68
N SER A 8 -20.82 0.24 0.64
CA SER A 8 -19.88 1.07 1.39
C SER A 8 -18.53 0.35 1.57
N PHE A 9 -17.50 1.06 2.03
CA PHE A 9 -16.22 0.44 2.39
C PHE A 9 -16.35 -0.53 3.57
N ALA A 10 -17.27 -0.28 4.51
CA ALA A 10 -17.55 -1.19 5.62
C ALA A 10 -18.13 -2.52 5.12
N ASP A 11 -19.00 -2.48 4.10
CA ASP A 11 -19.55 -3.68 3.47
C ASP A 11 -18.49 -4.55 2.78
N LEU A 12 -17.32 -3.98 2.47
CA LEU A 12 -16.18 -4.71 1.90
C LEU A 12 -15.34 -5.44 2.96
N GLY A 13 -15.63 -5.25 4.25
CA GLY A 13 -14.92 -5.88 5.37
C GLY A 13 -13.74 -5.07 5.93
N LEU A 14 -13.64 -3.79 5.59
CA LEU A 14 -12.64 -2.90 6.19
C LEU A 14 -13.02 -2.49 7.62
N CYS A 15 -12.03 -2.27 8.47
CA CYS A 15 -12.23 -1.80 9.84
C CYS A 15 -12.66 -0.33 9.89
N ASP A 16 -13.35 0.05 10.96
CA ASP A 16 -13.95 1.37 11.13
C ASP A 16 -12.90 2.49 11.04
N GLU A 17 -11.68 2.27 11.56
CA GLU A 17 -10.61 3.27 11.51
C GLU A 17 -10.23 3.66 10.07
N ILE A 18 -10.17 2.67 9.17
CA ILE A 18 -9.91 2.92 7.75
C ILE A 18 -11.11 3.61 7.10
N VAL A 19 -12.32 3.14 7.39
CA VAL A 19 -13.56 3.70 6.82
C VAL A 19 -13.72 5.17 7.23
N ASP A 20 -13.49 5.50 8.48
CA ASP A 20 -13.52 6.86 9.02
C ASP A 20 -12.44 7.75 8.36
N ALA A 21 -11.23 7.23 8.19
CA ALA A 21 -10.14 7.94 7.52
C ALA A 21 -10.46 8.27 6.05
N LEU A 22 -11.16 7.37 5.35
CA LEU A 22 -11.65 7.60 3.99
C LEU A 22 -12.80 8.61 3.97
N SER A 23 -13.75 8.50 4.90
CA SER A 23 -14.89 9.42 5.01
C SER A 23 -14.45 10.85 5.32
N ALA A 24 -13.46 11.04 6.20
CA ALA A 24 -12.88 12.35 6.49
C ALA A 24 -12.25 13.05 5.26
N ARG A 25 -11.91 12.27 4.23
CA ARG A 25 -11.39 12.74 2.93
C ARG A 25 -12.48 12.87 1.87
N GLY A 26 -13.75 12.61 2.20
CA GLY A 26 -14.88 12.61 1.27
C GLY A 26 -14.94 11.38 0.36
N ILE A 27 -14.26 10.28 0.72
CA ILE A 27 -14.23 9.03 -0.03
C ILE A 27 -15.28 8.08 0.57
N GLU A 28 -16.53 8.22 0.15
CA GLU A 28 -17.66 7.51 0.76
C GLU A 28 -18.04 6.20 0.06
N SER A 29 -17.80 6.09 -1.24
CA SER A 29 -18.17 4.92 -2.04
C SER A 29 -16.97 4.33 -2.78
N PRO A 30 -16.84 2.99 -2.79
CA PRO A 30 -15.77 2.31 -3.47
C PRO A 30 -15.99 2.35 -4.99
N PHE A 31 -14.89 2.49 -5.73
CA PHE A 31 -14.89 2.23 -7.16
C PHE A 31 -15.06 0.74 -7.47
N PRO A 32 -15.51 0.37 -8.68
CA PRO A 32 -15.73 -1.03 -9.04
C PRO A 32 -14.52 -1.94 -8.80
N VAL A 33 -13.31 -1.47 -9.08
CA VAL A 33 -12.10 -2.27 -8.82
C VAL A 33 -11.92 -2.56 -7.33
N GLN A 34 -12.18 -1.58 -6.46
CA GLN A 34 -12.09 -1.72 -5.00
C GLN A 34 -13.12 -2.72 -4.49
N ALA A 35 -14.38 -2.58 -4.91
CA ALA A 35 -15.46 -3.49 -4.53
C ALA A 35 -15.20 -4.95 -4.95
N LEU A 36 -14.55 -5.14 -6.11
CA LEU A 36 -14.23 -6.47 -6.64
C LEU A 36 -12.98 -7.10 -5.99
N THR A 37 -12.02 -6.31 -5.51
CA THR A 37 -10.72 -6.85 -5.06
C THR A 37 -10.52 -6.82 -3.55
N ILE A 38 -11.10 -5.87 -2.83
CA ILE A 38 -10.85 -5.70 -1.39
C ILE A 38 -11.27 -6.95 -0.59
N PRO A 39 -12.48 -7.53 -0.78
CA PRO A 39 -12.87 -8.73 -0.02
C PRO A 39 -11.92 -9.92 -0.25
N ASP A 40 -11.45 -10.09 -1.48
CA ASP A 40 -10.54 -11.18 -1.86
C ASP A 40 -9.16 -11.01 -1.23
N ALA A 41 -8.62 -9.79 -1.30
CA ALA A 41 -7.35 -9.44 -0.67
C ALA A 41 -7.44 -9.54 0.87
N LEU A 42 -8.57 -9.14 1.46
CA LEU A 42 -8.83 -9.30 2.89
C LEU A 42 -8.91 -10.77 3.32
N ALA A 43 -9.39 -11.65 2.44
CA ALA A 43 -9.39 -13.10 2.63
C ALA A 43 -7.99 -13.73 2.45
N GLY A 44 -6.97 -12.95 2.09
CA GLY A 44 -5.60 -13.44 1.86
C GLY A 44 -5.42 -14.18 0.54
N ARG A 45 -6.29 -13.94 -0.45
CA ARG A 45 -6.13 -14.48 -1.80
C ARG A 45 -5.21 -13.60 -2.64
N ASP A 46 -4.48 -14.22 -3.56
CA ASP A 46 -3.74 -13.50 -4.59
C ASP A 46 -4.72 -12.85 -5.57
N VAL A 47 -4.51 -11.57 -5.87
CA VAL A 47 -5.39 -10.78 -6.73
C VAL A 47 -4.59 -10.19 -7.89
N CYS A 48 -5.09 -10.39 -9.11
CA CYS A 48 -4.60 -9.70 -10.31
C CYS A 48 -5.67 -8.74 -10.82
N GLY A 49 -5.44 -7.44 -10.65
CA GLY A 49 -6.39 -6.39 -11.06
C GLY A 49 -5.94 -5.69 -12.35
N LYS A 50 -6.82 -5.64 -13.36
CA LYS A 50 -6.63 -4.80 -14.55
C LYS A 50 -7.62 -3.65 -14.53
N ALA A 51 -7.13 -2.44 -14.26
CA ALA A 51 -7.94 -1.23 -14.25
C ALA A 51 -7.16 -0.04 -14.82
N LYS A 52 -7.88 0.97 -15.31
CA LYS A 52 -7.29 2.18 -15.89
C LYS A 52 -6.70 3.07 -14.79
N THR A 53 -5.75 3.93 -15.12
CA THR A 53 -5.29 5.00 -14.21
C THR A 53 -6.48 5.84 -13.74
N GLY A 54 -6.46 6.30 -12.48
CA GLY A 54 -7.58 7.04 -11.87
C GLY A 54 -8.76 6.17 -11.43
N SER A 55 -8.69 4.84 -11.57
CA SER A 55 -9.75 3.93 -11.09
C SER A 55 -9.67 3.61 -9.59
N GLY A 56 -8.81 4.29 -8.83
CA GLY A 56 -8.57 4.05 -7.39
C GLY A 56 -7.89 2.72 -7.04
N LYS A 57 -7.03 2.21 -7.93
CA LYS A 57 -6.23 0.99 -7.71
C LYS A 57 -5.40 1.05 -6.43
N THR A 58 -4.84 2.21 -6.10
CA THR A 58 -3.99 2.40 -4.92
C THR A 58 -4.69 1.97 -3.63
N LEU A 59 -5.90 2.48 -3.41
CA LEU A 59 -6.70 2.06 -2.25
C LEU A 59 -7.20 0.61 -2.39
N ALA A 60 -7.44 0.14 -3.61
CA ALA A 60 -7.91 -1.23 -3.85
C ALA A 60 -6.92 -2.30 -3.34
N PHE A 61 -5.61 -2.08 -3.51
CA PHE A 61 -4.58 -2.96 -2.94
C PHE A 61 -4.11 -2.51 -1.56
N GLY A 62 -4.05 -1.20 -1.30
CA GLY A 62 -3.39 -0.65 -0.12
C GLY A 62 -4.19 -0.86 1.15
N LEU A 63 -5.50 -0.64 1.12
CA LEU A 63 -6.37 -0.82 2.28
C LEU A 63 -6.32 -2.24 2.87
N PRO A 64 -6.48 -3.33 2.08
CA PRO A 64 -6.38 -4.68 2.63
C PRO A 64 -4.96 -5.01 3.14
N VAL A 65 -3.90 -4.45 2.54
CA VAL A 65 -2.52 -4.62 3.03
C VAL A 65 -2.35 -3.94 4.39
N LEU A 66 -2.77 -2.68 4.53
CA LEU A 66 -2.65 -1.92 5.77
C LEU A 66 -3.39 -2.58 6.94
N GLN A 67 -4.59 -3.12 6.67
CA GLN A 67 -5.40 -3.80 7.68
C GLN A 67 -4.81 -5.15 8.11
N ARG A 68 -4.21 -5.91 7.18
CA ARG A 68 -3.74 -7.28 7.44
C ARG A 68 -2.30 -7.37 7.93
N MET A 69 -1.45 -6.41 7.58
CA MET A 69 -0.02 -6.52 7.86
C MET A 69 0.29 -6.43 9.35
N GLU A 70 1.34 -7.12 9.78
CA GLU A 70 1.87 -7.00 11.13
C GLU A 70 2.76 -5.76 11.27
N LYS A 71 3.03 -5.33 12.51
CA LYS A 71 3.98 -4.22 12.71
C LYS A 71 5.38 -4.70 12.37
N ALA A 72 6.14 -3.85 11.71
CA ALA A 72 7.51 -4.13 11.33
C ALA A 72 8.48 -3.94 12.49
N ASP A 73 9.50 -4.80 12.52
CA ASP A 73 10.73 -4.53 13.25
C ASP A 73 11.57 -3.47 12.49
N THR A 74 12.59 -2.94 13.17
CA THR A 74 13.57 -2.04 12.56
C THR A 74 14.16 -2.62 11.27
N ALA A 75 14.07 -1.87 10.17
CA ALA A 75 14.59 -2.25 8.85
C ALA A 75 14.05 -3.61 8.29
N ARG A 76 12.89 -4.07 8.77
CA ARG A 76 12.25 -5.33 8.35
C ARG A 76 10.76 -5.12 8.08
N PRO A 77 10.41 -4.46 6.96
CA PRO A 77 9.02 -4.21 6.61
C PRO A 77 8.23 -5.50 6.44
N THR A 78 6.94 -5.44 6.70
CA THR A 78 5.99 -6.56 6.51
C THR A 78 5.20 -6.43 5.21
N GLY A 79 5.14 -5.22 4.63
CA GLY A 79 4.57 -4.95 3.32
C GLY A 79 5.56 -4.28 2.35
N LEU A 80 5.45 -4.64 1.07
CA LEU A 80 6.22 -4.06 -0.03
C LEU A 80 5.32 -3.76 -1.23
N VAL A 81 5.35 -2.53 -1.73
CA VAL A 81 4.75 -2.13 -3.00
C VAL A 81 5.86 -1.76 -3.97
N LEU A 82 5.92 -2.43 -5.11
CA LEU A 82 6.85 -2.12 -6.18
C LEU A 82 6.15 -1.29 -7.26
N VAL A 83 6.80 -0.20 -7.66
CA VAL A 83 6.31 0.73 -8.69
C VAL A 83 7.44 1.12 -9.66
N PRO A 84 7.15 1.43 -10.94
CA PRO A 84 8.18 1.72 -11.94
C PRO A 84 8.89 3.07 -11.76
N THR A 85 8.24 4.07 -11.15
CA THR A 85 8.76 5.45 -11.11
C THR A 85 8.76 6.05 -9.71
N ARG A 86 9.62 7.05 -9.50
CA ARG A 86 9.69 7.82 -8.26
C ARG A 86 8.38 8.58 -8.00
N GLU A 87 7.83 9.16 -9.05
CA GLU A 87 6.62 9.97 -8.98
C GLU A 87 5.44 9.11 -8.53
N LEU A 88 5.32 7.89 -9.06
CA LEU A 88 4.31 6.94 -8.63
C LEU A 88 4.56 6.45 -7.19
N ALA A 89 5.83 6.25 -6.78
CA ALA A 89 6.14 5.88 -5.40
C ALA A 89 5.67 6.93 -4.39
N ASN A 90 5.87 8.21 -4.69
CA ASN A 90 5.38 9.30 -3.86
C ASN A 90 3.85 9.36 -3.86
N GLN A 91 3.20 9.28 -5.03
CA GLN A 91 1.73 9.29 -5.12
C GLN A 91 1.09 8.14 -4.34
N VAL A 92 1.62 6.93 -4.45
CA VAL A 92 1.12 5.79 -3.69
C VAL A 92 1.33 5.98 -2.19
N CYS A 93 2.49 6.49 -1.77
CA CYS A 93 2.76 6.77 -0.36
C CYS A 93 1.80 7.84 0.20
N GLU A 94 1.61 8.95 -0.51
CA GLU A 94 0.70 10.05 -0.12
C GLU A 94 -0.76 9.58 -0.01
N GLU A 95 -1.20 8.73 -0.95
CA GLU A 95 -2.58 8.21 -0.96
C GLU A 95 -2.86 7.25 0.20
N LEU A 96 -1.83 6.51 0.65
CA LEU A 96 -1.91 5.50 1.70
C LEU A 96 -1.57 6.02 3.10
N GLU A 97 -0.91 7.17 3.23
CA GLU A 97 -0.50 7.72 4.53
C GLU A 97 -1.71 7.97 5.47
N PRO A 98 -2.82 8.60 5.05
CA PRO A 98 -3.97 8.81 5.94
C PRO A 98 -4.61 7.51 6.48
N PRO A 99 -4.97 6.49 5.66
CA PRO A 99 -5.49 5.25 6.21
C PRO A 99 -4.43 4.44 6.97
N ALA A 100 -3.14 4.57 6.66
CA ALA A 100 -2.08 3.91 7.42
C ALA A 100 -1.98 4.49 8.83
N ASP A 101 -2.00 5.82 8.97
CA ASP A 101 -1.98 6.50 10.27
C ASP A 101 -3.17 6.07 11.15
N ALA A 102 -4.36 5.92 10.54
CA ALA A 102 -5.58 5.51 11.25
C ALA A 102 -5.46 4.13 11.90
N VAL A 103 -4.71 3.21 11.29
CA VAL A 103 -4.43 1.86 11.85
C VAL A 103 -3.03 1.76 12.48
N GLY A 104 -2.38 2.90 12.75
CA GLY A 104 -1.10 2.97 13.44
C GLY A 104 0.06 2.33 12.67
N ARG A 105 0.09 2.52 11.35
CA ARG A 105 1.07 1.99 10.41
C ARG A 105 1.89 3.10 9.76
N THR A 106 3.12 2.77 9.42
CA THR A 106 4.08 3.67 8.80
C THR A 106 4.34 3.27 7.36
N VAL A 107 4.30 4.26 6.46
CA VAL A 107 4.56 4.07 5.03
C VAL A 107 5.77 4.91 4.61
N LEU A 108 6.63 4.37 3.75
CA LEU A 108 7.78 5.10 3.23
C LEU A 108 8.00 4.86 1.74
N ALA A 109 8.09 5.95 0.97
CA ALA A 109 8.56 5.93 -0.41
C ALA A 109 10.11 5.83 -0.49
N VAL A 110 10.60 4.90 -1.30
CA VAL A 110 12.01 4.53 -1.45
C VAL A 110 12.39 4.44 -2.93
N TYR A 111 13.21 5.36 -3.41
CA TYR A 111 13.52 5.46 -4.84
C TYR A 111 14.88 6.13 -5.12
N GLY A 112 15.38 5.93 -6.33
CA GLY A 112 16.62 6.52 -6.86
C GLY A 112 16.58 8.05 -7.02
N GLY A 113 17.75 8.69 -7.04
CA GLY A 113 17.88 10.15 -7.23
C GLY A 113 17.61 11.00 -5.97
N ALA A 114 17.28 10.37 -4.84
CA ALA A 114 17.31 10.99 -3.52
C ALA A 114 18.46 10.40 -2.66
N PRO A 115 19.01 11.15 -1.69
CA PRO A 115 20.08 10.66 -0.81
C PRO A 115 19.68 9.36 -0.12
N ILE A 116 20.48 8.31 -0.33
CA ILE A 116 20.18 6.98 0.19
C ILE A 116 20.25 6.94 1.73
N ASP A 117 21.21 7.65 2.33
CA ASP A 117 21.39 7.69 3.79
C ASP A 117 20.16 8.26 4.52
N LYS A 118 19.42 9.17 3.87
CA LYS A 118 18.14 9.67 4.41
C LYS A 118 17.06 8.58 4.41
N GLN A 119 17.04 7.70 3.41
CA GLN A 119 16.11 6.57 3.38
C GLN A 119 16.52 5.49 4.39
N ILE A 120 17.81 5.17 4.48
CA ILE A 120 18.35 4.24 5.49
C ILE A 120 17.99 4.70 6.91
N SER A 121 18.23 5.97 7.23
CA SER A 121 17.91 6.51 8.56
C SER A 121 16.41 6.54 8.87
N ARG A 122 15.52 6.60 7.85
CA ARG A 122 14.07 6.45 8.06
C ARG A 122 13.69 4.98 8.27
N LEU A 123 14.24 4.06 7.48
CA LEU A 123 14.02 2.61 7.64
C LEU A 123 14.49 2.10 9.02
N ALA A 124 15.57 2.67 9.54
CA ALA A 124 16.09 2.38 10.88
C ALA A 124 15.12 2.77 12.02
N LYS A 125 14.09 3.60 11.75
CA LYS A 125 13.06 3.94 12.75
C LYS A 125 11.92 2.91 12.82
N GLY A 126 11.93 1.91 11.95
CA GLY A 126 10.80 1.00 11.74
C GLY A 126 9.85 1.58 10.68
N VAL A 127 9.59 0.80 9.64
CA VAL A 127 8.65 1.12 8.57
C VAL A 127 7.86 -0.14 8.26
N ASP A 128 6.53 -0.07 8.33
CA ASP A 128 5.65 -1.22 8.10
C ASP A 128 5.49 -1.54 6.62
N LEU A 129 5.20 -0.51 5.81
CA LEU A 129 4.99 -0.61 4.37
C LEU A 129 6.02 0.22 3.60
N VAL A 130 6.81 -0.44 2.75
CA VAL A 130 7.74 0.24 1.84
C VAL A 130 7.13 0.32 0.44
N VAL A 131 7.12 1.52 -0.15
CA VAL A 131 6.74 1.74 -1.55
C VAL A 131 8.01 2.07 -2.32
N ALA A 132 8.47 1.18 -3.19
CA ALA A 132 9.80 1.28 -3.77
C ALA A 132 9.88 1.16 -5.29
N THR A 133 10.87 1.84 -5.88
CA THR A 133 11.35 1.48 -7.21
C THR A 133 12.35 0.30 -7.14
N PRO A 134 12.34 -0.66 -8.09
CA PRO A 134 13.15 -1.88 -7.98
C PRO A 134 14.64 -1.62 -7.77
N GLY A 135 15.23 -0.72 -8.56
CA GLY A 135 16.67 -0.45 -8.49
C GLY A 135 17.11 0.07 -7.12
N ARG A 136 16.31 0.92 -6.45
CA ARG A 136 16.65 1.40 -5.10
C ARG A 136 16.41 0.32 -4.04
N MET A 137 15.38 -0.50 -4.22
CA MET A 137 15.12 -1.61 -3.30
C MET A 137 16.28 -2.60 -3.29
N ILE A 138 16.81 -2.94 -4.47
CA ILE A 138 17.99 -3.81 -4.63
C ILE A 138 19.22 -3.19 -3.94
N ASP A 139 19.53 -1.92 -4.21
CA ASP A 139 20.67 -1.21 -3.59
C ASP A 139 20.61 -1.20 -2.05
N LEU A 140 19.41 -1.07 -1.46
CA LEU A 140 19.23 -1.13 -0.01
C LEU A 140 19.40 -2.54 0.56
N ILE A 141 18.98 -3.57 -0.18
CA ILE A 141 19.17 -4.98 0.22
C ILE A 141 20.67 -5.34 0.15
N GLU A 142 21.35 -4.97 -0.93
CA GLU A 142 22.79 -5.24 -1.13
C GLU A 142 23.66 -4.57 -0.06
N ARG A 143 23.22 -3.42 0.46
CA ARG A 143 23.86 -2.71 1.57
C ARG A 143 23.47 -3.23 2.95
N GLU A 144 22.61 -4.25 3.03
CA GLU A 144 22.04 -4.79 4.27
C GLU A 144 21.29 -3.72 5.10
N ALA A 145 20.84 -2.64 4.45
CA ALA A 145 20.12 -1.55 5.09
C ALA A 145 18.64 -1.88 5.32
N ILE A 146 18.13 -2.92 4.65
CA ILE A 146 16.78 -3.45 4.80
C ILE A 146 16.78 -4.95 4.54
N SER A 147 15.95 -5.69 5.26
CA SER A 147 15.70 -7.10 5.01
C SER A 147 14.24 -7.32 4.62
N VAL A 148 14.01 -8.02 3.51
CA VAL A 148 12.66 -8.39 3.03
C VAL A 148 12.17 -9.73 3.59
N ALA A 149 12.92 -10.35 4.49
CA ALA A 149 12.57 -11.68 5.02
C ALA A 149 11.25 -11.71 5.82
N ALA A 150 10.79 -10.57 6.31
CA ALA A 150 9.52 -10.43 7.03
C ALA A 150 8.34 -9.99 6.14
N VAL A 151 8.59 -9.74 4.85
CA VAL A 151 7.55 -9.27 3.92
C VAL A 151 6.57 -10.41 3.65
N ALA A 152 5.34 -10.24 4.11
CA ALA A 152 4.22 -11.17 3.89
C ALA A 152 3.22 -10.64 2.84
N HIS A 153 3.29 -9.34 2.53
CA HIS A 153 2.39 -8.68 1.58
C HIS A 153 3.21 -8.00 0.48
N VAL A 154 2.99 -8.41 -0.77
CA VAL A 154 3.67 -7.84 -1.94
C VAL A 154 2.64 -7.33 -2.95
N VAL A 155 2.87 -6.13 -3.43
CA VAL A 155 2.11 -5.52 -4.53
C VAL A 155 3.08 -5.12 -5.63
N VAL A 156 2.70 -5.38 -6.89
CA VAL A 156 3.42 -4.92 -8.07
C VAL A 156 2.44 -4.10 -8.91
N ASP A 157 2.61 -2.79 -8.97
CA ASP A 157 1.76 -1.90 -9.80
C ASP A 157 2.47 -1.51 -11.09
N GLU A 158 1.70 -1.38 -12.16
CA GLU A 158 2.20 -1.20 -13.53
C GLU A 158 3.26 -2.25 -13.93
N ALA A 159 3.01 -3.52 -13.57
CA ALA A 159 3.91 -4.64 -13.83
C ALA A 159 4.29 -4.84 -15.31
N ASP A 160 3.49 -4.33 -16.24
CA ASP A 160 3.78 -4.30 -17.68
C ASP A 160 4.90 -3.31 -18.07
N ARG A 161 5.28 -2.41 -17.17
CA ARG A 161 6.33 -1.40 -17.34
C ARG A 161 7.56 -1.65 -16.47
N MET A 162 7.53 -2.67 -15.61
CA MET A 162 8.61 -2.99 -14.66
C MET A 162 9.64 -3.97 -15.22
#